data_AF-A0A7V3RM92-F1
#
_entry.id   AF-A0A7V3RM92-F1
#
_cell.length_a   1.000
_cell.length_b   1.000
_cell.length_c   1.000
_cell.angle_alpha   90.00
_cell.angle_beta   90.00
_cell.angle_gamma   90.00
#
_symmetry.space_group_name_H-M   'P 1'
#
loop_
_entity.id
_entity.type
_entity.pdbx_description
1 polymer ?
#
loop_
_entity_poly.entity_id
_entity_poly.type
_entity_poly.pdbx_seq_one_letter_code
_entity_poly.pdbx_strand_id
1 'polypeptide(L)'
;MFGVVLFALILLFYGVILSGEIVVKAFPQTKSFYKSVEETMDKGATRLFLSLGAIVVGIWNFFAPDFTALYSPPVIGALIPSLLIIVSGTVIYPNVIEILNIPQELKDKYYSYIEKYKGFSGIATFFAGLLHLILFRQILF
;
A
#
# COMPACT_ATOMS: atom_id res chain seq x y z
N MET A 1 -8.59 -8.07 -16.64
CA MET A 1 -9.54 -7.01 -16.16
C MET A 1 -9.95 -7.21 -14.71
N PHE A 2 -10.33 -8.42 -14.30
CA PHE A 2 -10.64 -8.71 -12.90
C PHE A 2 -9.45 -8.40 -11.96
N GLY A 3 -8.23 -8.75 -12.37
CA GLY A 3 -7.01 -8.49 -11.59
C GLY A 3 -6.73 -7.01 -11.37
N VAL A 4 -6.98 -6.15 -12.37
CA VAL A 4 -6.83 -4.69 -12.23
C VAL A 4 -7.80 -4.13 -11.18
N VAL A 5 -9.07 -4.54 -11.23
CA VAL A 5 -10.07 -4.10 -10.25
C VAL A 5 -9.72 -4.61 -8.86
N LEU A 6 -9.35 -5.88 -8.74
CA LEU A 6 -8.93 -6.47 -7.47
C LEU A 6 -7.72 -5.74 -6.88
N PHE A 7 -6.71 -5.45 -7.70
CA PHE A 7 -5.51 -4.74 -7.28
C PHE A 7 -5.80 -3.29 -6.87
N ALA A 8 -6.69 -2.60 -7.60
CA ALA A 8 -7.16 -1.27 -7.21
C ALA A 8 -7.88 -1.29 -5.85
N LEU A 9 -8.73 -2.27 -5.60
CA LEU A 9 -9.40 -2.43 -4.29
C LEU A 9 -8.39 -2.69 -3.16
N ILE A 10 -7.33 -3.45 -3.44
CA ILE A 10 -6.23 -3.67 -2.50
C ILE A 10 -5.52 -2.33 -2.21
N LEU A 11 -5.15 -1.56 -3.22
CA LEU A 11 -4.54 -0.23 -3.02
C LEU A 11 -5.43 0.70 -2.18
N LEU A 12 -6.73 0.74 -2.47
CA LEU A 12 -7.69 1.54 -1.71
C LEU A 12 -7.76 1.09 -0.24
N PHE A 13 -7.81 -0.22 0.01
CA PHE A 13 -7.82 -0.78 1.35
C PHE A 13 -6.58 -0.39 2.15
N TYR A 14 -5.37 -0.57 1.59
CA TYR A 14 -4.12 -0.18 2.26
C TYR A 14 -4.00 1.33 2.42
N GLY A 15 -4.44 2.09 1.42
CA GLY A 15 -4.45 3.54 1.46
C GLY A 15 -5.33 4.10 2.58
N VAL A 16 -6.53 3.55 2.75
CA VAL A 16 -7.41 3.89 3.89
C VAL A 16 -6.70 3.58 5.20
N ILE A 17 -6.24 2.35 5.40
CA ILE A 17 -5.57 1.93 6.64
C ILE A 17 -4.43 2.87 7.03
N LEU A 18 -3.53 3.17 6.09
CA LEU A 18 -2.32 3.93 6.37
C LEU A 18 -2.54 5.44 6.50
N SER A 19 -3.59 5.99 5.86
CA SER A 19 -3.90 7.43 5.91
C SER A 19 -4.55 7.89 7.22
N GLY A 20 -4.84 6.96 8.14
CA GLY A 20 -5.65 7.23 9.33
C GLY A 20 -5.21 8.41 10.19
N GLU A 21 -3.90 8.59 10.41
CA GLU A 21 -3.42 9.72 11.21
C GLU A 21 -3.77 11.08 10.58
N ILE A 22 -3.58 11.20 9.26
CA ILE A 22 -3.86 12.45 8.53
C ILE A 22 -5.38 12.66 8.43
N VAL A 23 -6.13 11.59 8.13
CA VAL A 23 -7.59 11.67 8.00
C VAL A 23 -8.26 12.01 9.33
N VAL A 24 -7.81 11.44 10.46
CA VAL A 24 -8.36 11.77 11.79
C VAL A 24 -8.03 13.21 12.19
N LYS A 25 -6.83 13.71 11.86
CA LYS A 25 -6.46 15.12 12.07
C LYS A 25 -7.35 16.08 11.29
N ALA A 26 -7.66 15.75 10.02
CA ALA A 26 -8.53 16.56 9.17
C ALA A 26 -10.02 16.41 9.48
N PHE A 27 -10.46 15.20 9.85
CA PHE A 27 -11.85 14.82 10.08
C PHE A 27 -11.99 14.04 11.40
N PRO A 28 -12.04 14.74 12.55
CA PRO A 28 -12.06 14.12 13.87
C PRO A 28 -13.20 13.10 14.09
N GLN A 29 -14.33 13.25 13.38
CA GLN A 29 -15.45 12.31 13.42
C GLN A 29 -15.10 10.89 12.96
N THR A 30 -14.02 10.71 12.20
CA THR A 30 -13.57 9.40 11.70
C THR A 30 -12.74 8.62 12.74
N LYS A 31 -12.43 9.22 13.90
CA LYS A 31 -11.56 8.62 14.93
C LYS A 31 -12.01 7.24 15.41
N SER A 32 -13.33 7.03 15.59
CA SER A 32 -13.87 5.74 16.05
C SER A 32 -13.63 4.62 15.04
N PHE A 33 -13.80 4.92 13.75
CA PHE A 33 -13.52 4.00 12.65
C PHE A 33 -12.04 3.60 12.65
N TYR A 34 -11.13 4.58 12.65
CA TYR A 34 -9.68 4.30 12.61
C TYR A 34 -9.17 3.59 13.86
N LYS A 35 -9.72 3.89 15.04
CA LYS A 35 -9.42 3.14 16.26
C LYS A 35 -9.81 1.67 16.14
N SER A 36 -10.99 1.40 15.58
CA SER A 36 -11.47 0.01 15.37
C SER A 36 -10.59 -0.75 14.37
N VAL A 37 -10.12 -0.06 13.32
CA VAL A 37 -9.16 -0.61 12.34
C VAL A 37 -7.84 -0.95 13.03
N GLU A 38 -7.29 -0.03 13.82
CA GLU A 38 -6.04 -0.23 14.57
C GLU A 38 -6.14 -1.41 15.55
N GLU A 39 -7.20 -1.46 16.35
CA GLU A 39 -7.47 -2.58 17.28
C GLU A 39 -7.61 -3.92 16.54
N THR A 40 -8.10 -3.93 15.30
CA THR A 40 -8.18 -5.15 14.48
C THR A 40 -6.81 -5.54 13.95
N MET A 41 -6.01 -4.57 13.53
CA MET A 41 -4.65 -4.81 13.03
C MET A 41 -3.71 -5.31 14.13
N ASP A 42 -3.91 -4.89 15.38
CA ASP A 42 -3.09 -5.30 16.53
C ASP A 42 -3.39 -6.71 17.02
N LYS A 43 -4.42 -7.37 16.50
CA LYS A 43 -4.74 -8.74 16.88
C LYS A 43 -3.79 -9.72 16.20
N GLY A 44 -2.96 -10.36 17.02
CA GLY A 44 -2.11 -11.49 16.61
C GLY A 44 -1.15 -11.13 15.49
N ALA A 45 -1.11 -11.95 14.44
CA ALA A 45 -0.22 -11.79 13.30
C ALA A 45 -0.84 -10.99 12.12
N THR A 46 -1.95 -10.27 12.34
CA THR A 46 -2.70 -9.61 11.25
C THR A 46 -1.84 -8.62 10.46
N ARG A 47 -1.10 -7.72 11.13
CA ARG A 47 -0.16 -6.79 10.47
C ARG A 47 0.89 -7.51 9.63
N LEU A 48 1.44 -8.62 10.12
CA LEU A 48 2.44 -9.42 9.40
C LEU A 48 1.84 -10.03 8.14
N PHE A 49 0.66 -10.66 8.23
CA PHE A 49 0.01 -11.26 7.06
C PHE A 49 -0.41 -10.23 6.01
N LEU A 50 -0.91 -9.07 6.45
CA LEU A 50 -1.20 -7.96 5.55
C LEU A 50 0.09 -7.47 4.87
N SER A 51 1.16 -7.24 5.64
CA SER A 51 2.45 -6.82 5.09
C SER A 51 2.99 -7.78 4.02
N LEU A 52 3.03 -9.08 4.33
CA LEU A 52 3.48 -10.10 3.40
C LEU A 52 2.57 -10.21 2.17
N GLY A 53 1.25 -10.15 2.37
CA GLY A 53 0.28 -10.15 1.29
C GLY A 53 0.46 -8.97 0.35
N ALA A 54 0.68 -7.76 0.88
CA ALA A 54 0.94 -6.56 0.09
C ALA A 54 2.22 -6.67 -0.74
N ILE A 55 3.30 -7.20 -0.15
CA ILE A 55 4.57 -7.42 -0.85
C ILE A 55 4.38 -8.43 -1.98
N VAL A 56 3.76 -9.57 -1.71
CA VAL A 56 3.52 -10.60 -2.73
C VAL A 56 2.63 -10.07 -3.84
N VAL A 57 1.53 -9.39 -3.52
CA VAL A 57 0.60 -8.82 -4.50
C VAL A 57 1.27 -7.73 -5.33
N GLY A 58 2.11 -6.89 -4.73
CA GLY A 58 2.88 -5.88 -5.47
C GLY A 58 3.90 -6.48 -6.42
N ILE A 59 4.65 -7.49 -5.97
CA ILE A 59 5.58 -8.22 -6.84
C ILE A 59 4.82 -8.91 -7.97
N TRP A 60 3.71 -9.58 -7.66
CA TRP A 60 2.88 -10.25 -8.65
C TRP A 60 2.34 -9.26 -9.69
N ASN A 61 1.74 -8.15 -9.27
CA ASN A 61 1.22 -7.13 -10.18
C ASN A 61 2.32 -6.48 -11.03
N PHE A 62 3.54 -6.36 -10.51
CA PHE A 62 4.67 -5.85 -11.28
C PHE A 62 5.08 -6.79 -12.42
N PHE A 63 5.17 -8.10 -12.16
CA PHE A 63 5.66 -9.08 -13.14
C PHE A 63 4.58 -9.66 -14.06
N ALA A 64 3.35 -9.77 -13.58
CA ALA A 64 2.24 -10.36 -14.33
C ALA A 64 0.98 -9.50 -14.20
N PRO A 65 1.01 -8.26 -14.71
CA PRO A 65 -0.15 -7.41 -14.61
C PRO A 65 -1.28 -7.91 -15.52
N ASP A 66 -2.50 -8.08 -14.97
CA ASP A 66 -3.69 -8.54 -15.68
C ASP A 66 -4.33 -7.43 -16.53
N PHE A 67 -3.55 -6.87 -17.45
CA PHE A 67 -4.07 -6.04 -18.52
C PHE A 67 -4.38 -6.96 -19.72
N THR A 68 -5.66 -7.14 -19.99
CA THR A 68 -6.12 -7.82 -21.21
C THR A 68 -5.49 -7.14 -22.41
N ALA A 69 -4.62 -7.89 -23.11
CA ALA A 69 -3.81 -7.44 -24.21
C ALA A 69 -4.63 -6.65 -25.25
N LEU A 70 -4.19 -5.43 -25.53
CA LEU A 70 -4.45 -4.79 -26.82
C LEU A 70 -3.27 -3.92 -27.24
N TYR A 71 -2.62 -3.23 -26.29
CA TYR A 71 -1.29 -2.65 -26.46
C TYR A 71 -0.61 -2.73 -25.10
N SER A 72 0.63 -3.22 -25.05
CA SER A 72 1.39 -3.42 -23.82
C SER A 72 1.28 -2.15 -22.96
N PRO A 73 0.64 -2.20 -21.79
CA PRO A 73 0.54 -1.03 -20.94
C PRO A 73 1.95 -0.59 -20.60
N PRO A 74 2.29 0.71 -20.67
CA PRO A 74 3.61 1.16 -20.31
C PRO A 74 3.93 0.60 -18.93
N VAL A 75 5.06 -0.10 -18.81
CA VAL A 75 5.57 -0.72 -17.58
C VAL A 75 5.44 0.23 -16.37
N ILE A 76 5.53 1.54 -16.63
CA ILE A 76 5.33 2.65 -15.69
C ILE A 76 3.94 2.65 -15.01
N GLY A 77 2.86 2.36 -15.76
CA GLY A 77 1.48 2.38 -15.26
C GLY A 77 1.17 1.27 -14.25
N ALA A 78 1.92 0.17 -14.27
CA ALA A 78 1.88 -0.88 -13.25
C ALA A 78 2.97 -0.73 -12.20
N LEU A 79 4.12 -0.15 -12.56
CA LEU A 79 5.26 0.04 -11.67
C LEU A 79 4.90 0.89 -10.45
N ILE A 80 4.34 2.09 -10.66
CA ILE A 80 4.04 3.01 -9.54
C ILE A 80 3.07 2.36 -8.53
N PRO A 81 1.91 1.83 -8.96
CA PRO A 81 1.00 1.14 -8.04
C PRO A 81 1.63 -0.06 -7.33
N SER A 82 2.47 -0.84 -8.03
CA SER A 82 3.16 -2.00 -7.46
C SER A 82 4.19 -1.61 -6.40
N LEU A 83 4.96 -0.55 -6.65
CA LEU A 83 5.90 -0.02 -5.66
C LEU A 83 5.16 0.53 -4.43
N LEU A 84 4.06 1.26 -4.64
CA LEU A 84 3.28 1.83 -3.55
C LEU A 84 2.68 0.75 -2.65
N ILE A 85 2.19 -0.37 -3.19
CA ILE A 85 1.67 -1.45 -2.36
C ILE A 85 2.79 -2.19 -1.61
N ILE A 86 3.98 -2.37 -2.22
CA ILE A 86 5.14 -2.96 -1.54
C ILE A 86 5.56 -2.06 -0.36
N VAL A 87 5.70 -0.75 -0.61
CA VAL A 87 6.00 0.24 0.43
C VAL A 87 4.93 0.21 1.51
N SER A 88 3.65 0.18 1.14
CA SER A 88 2.54 0.08 2.11
C SER A 88 2.64 -1.16 2.98
N GLY A 89 3.03 -2.31 2.41
CA GLY A 89 3.31 -3.53 3.16
C GLY A 89 4.40 -3.33 4.21
N THR A 90 5.51 -2.70 3.82
CA THR A 90 6.62 -2.39 4.75
C THR A 90 6.22 -1.38 5.82
N VAL A 91 5.37 -0.40 5.49
CA VAL A 91 4.88 0.63 6.43
C VAL A 91 3.88 0.05 7.44
N ILE A 92 3.04 -0.91 7.03
CA ILE A 92 2.09 -1.59 7.93
C ILE A 92 2.81 -2.44 8.98
N TYR A 93 3.89 -3.12 8.59
CA TYR A 93 4.69 -3.93 9.48
C TYR A 93 6.19 -3.62 9.31
N PRO A 94 6.69 -2.57 9.99
CA PRO A 94 8.07 -2.11 9.84
C PRO A 94 9.11 -3.17 10.25
N ASN A 95 8.75 -4.04 11.19
CA ASN A 95 9.61 -5.13 11.66
C ASN A 95 9.96 -6.15 10.56
N VAL A 96 9.40 -6.05 9.35
CA VAL A 96 9.87 -6.81 8.19
C VAL A 96 11.36 -6.56 7.90
N ILE A 97 11.88 -5.39 8.25
CA ILE A 97 13.31 -5.05 8.11
C ILE A 97 14.22 -5.92 8.99
N GLU A 98 13.69 -6.51 10.07
CA GLU A 98 14.48 -7.36 10.98
C GLU A 98 14.93 -8.67 10.32
N ILE A 99 14.27 -9.07 9.24
CA ILE A 99 14.66 -10.23 8.42
C ILE A 99 15.95 -9.93 7.65
N LEU A 100 16.26 -8.65 7.41
CA LEU A 100 17.47 -8.24 6.70
C LEU A 100 18.66 -8.12 7.67
N ASN A 101 19.77 -8.71 7.28
CA ASN A 101 21.03 -8.61 8.02
C ASN A 101 21.75 -7.29 7.68
N ILE A 102 21.19 -6.17 8.12
CA ILE A 102 21.74 -4.82 7.92
C ILE A 102 22.10 -4.15 9.26
N PRO A 103 23.05 -3.19 9.27
CA PRO A 103 23.44 -2.46 10.48
C PRO A 103 22.26 -1.79 11.20
N GLN A 104 22.30 -1.76 12.54
CA GLN A 104 21.25 -1.18 13.37
C GLN A 104 20.99 0.30 13.04
N GLU A 105 22.04 1.07 12.74
CA GLU A 105 21.91 2.48 12.35
C GLU A 105 21.00 2.68 11.12
N LEU A 106 21.02 1.74 10.17
CA LEU A 106 20.14 1.78 8.99
C LEU A 106 18.70 1.37 9.34
N LYS A 107 18.52 0.43 10.27
CA LYS A 107 17.20 0.06 10.79
C LYS A 107 16.55 1.23 11.51
N ASP A 108 17.29 1.94 12.35
CA ASP A 108 16.79 3.12 13.08
C ASP A 108 16.38 4.25 12.12
N LYS A 109 17.19 4.50 11.07
CA LYS A 109 16.85 5.43 9.99
C LYS A 109 15.57 5.01 9.25
N TYR A 110 15.40 3.72 8.99
CA TYR A 110 14.21 3.17 8.35
C TYR A 110 12.96 3.33 9.22
N TYR A 111 13.03 3.02 10.52
CA TYR A 111 11.91 3.21 11.45
C TYR A 111 11.49 4.69 11.53
N SER A 112 12.47 5.59 11.66
CA SER A 112 12.21 7.04 11.67
C SER A 112 11.56 7.52 10.37
N TYR A 113 12.00 6.99 9.23
CA TYR A 113 11.40 7.32 7.94
C TYR A 113 9.94 6.84 7.86
N ILE A 114 9.67 5.59 8.26
CA ILE A 114 8.32 5.07 8.25
C ILE A 114 7.38 5.89 9.13
N GLU A 115 7.79 6.18 10.36
CA GLU A 115 6.97 6.93 11.31
C GLU A 115 6.59 8.29 10.73
N LYS A 116 7.55 8.98 10.11
CA LYS A 116 7.34 10.31 9.51
C LYS A 116 6.44 10.28 8.27
N TYR A 117 6.54 9.25 7.44
CA TYR A 117 5.89 9.24 6.11
C TYR A 117 4.73 8.25 5.97
N LYS A 118 4.38 7.51 7.03
CA LYS A 118 3.28 6.52 7.04
C LYS A 118 1.97 7.09 6.49
N GLY A 119 1.51 8.22 7.02
CA GLY A 119 0.27 8.86 6.59
C GLY A 119 0.30 9.26 5.11
N PHE A 120 1.41 9.84 4.67
CA PHE A 120 1.59 10.26 3.27
C PHE A 120 1.63 9.06 2.32
N SER A 121 2.28 7.97 2.70
CA SER A 121 2.27 6.71 1.94
C SER A 121 0.85 6.16 1.78
N GLY A 122 0.02 6.24 2.84
CA GLY A 122 -1.39 5.87 2.76
C GLY A 122 -2.18 6.73 1.77
N ILE A 123 -2.03 8.05 1.84
CA ILE A 123 -2.69 8.96 0.89
C ILE A 123 -2.25 8.69 -0.55
N ALA A 124 -0.94 8.57 -0.80
CA ALA A 124 -0.41 8.28 -2.13
C ALA A 124 -0.95 6.95 -2.69
N THR A 125 -1.02 5.92 -1.85
CA THR A 125 -1.54 4.60 -2.21
C THR A 125 -3.04 4.65 -2.50
N PHE A 126 -3.81 5.41 -1.71
CA PHE A 126 -5.24 5.61 -1.95
C PHE A 126 -5.50 6.31 -3.29
N PHE A 127 -4.79 7.41 -3.57
CA PHE A 127 -4.89 8.11 -4.86
C PHE A 127 -4.43 7.23 -6.02
N ALA A 128 -3.35 6.47 -5.87
CA ALA A 128 -2.92 5.52 -6.88
C ALA A 128 -4.01 4.45 -7.14
N GLY A 129 -4.69 3.96 -6.10
CA GLY A 129 -5.84 3.06 -6.23
C GLY A 129 -6.98 3.69 -7.02
N LEU A 130 -7.37 4.94 -6.71
CA LEU A 130 -8.41 5.67 -7.45
C LEU A 130 -8.03 5.90 -8.91
N LEU A 131 -6.81 6.37 -9.17
CA LEU A 131 -6.29 6.57 -10.52
C LEU A 131 -6.25 5.25 -11.27
N HIS A 132 -5.81 4.17 -10.64
CA HIS A 132 -5.77 2.84 -11.25
C HIS A 132 -7.17 2.32 -11.57
N LEU A 133 -8.20 2.69 -10.80
CA LEU A 133 -9.59 2.30 -11.02
C LEU A 133 -10.30 3.16 -12.09
N ILE A 134 -10.03 4.46 -12.13
CA ILE A 134 -10.65 5.41 -13.08
C ILE A 134 -9.96 5.37 -14.44
N LEU A 135 -8.63 5.33 -14.43
CA LEU A 135 -7.78 5.56 -15.61
C LEU A 135 -7.27 4.27 -16.24
N PHE A 136 -7.71 3.09 -15.75
CA PHE A 136 -7.37 1.80 -16.39
C PHE A 136 -7.75 1.76 -17.87
N ARG A 137 -8.69 2.61 -18.31
CA ARG A 137 -9.09 2.78 -19.71
C ARG A 137 -8.46 3.95 -20.45
N GLN A 138 -7.84 4.92 -19.78
CA GLN A 138 -7.46 6.20 -20.42
C GLN A 138 -5.95 6.53 -20.39
N ILE A 139 -5.17 5.99 -19.45
CA ILE A 139 -3.72 6.27 -19.35
C ILE A 139 -2.86 5.16 -19.99
N LEU A 140 -3.49 4.15 -20.58
CA LEU A 140 -2.82 2.99 -21.19
C LEU A 140 -3.09 2.87 -22.71
N PHE A 141 -3.50 3.95 -23.36
CA PHE A 141 -3.58 4.07 -24.83
C PHE A 141 -2.81 5.29 -25.31
#